data_AF-A0A9E2LQM9-F1
#
_entry.id   AF-A0A9E2LQM9-F1
#
_cell.length_a   1.000
_cell.length_b   1.000
_cell.length_c   1.000
_cell.angle_alpha   90.00
_cell.angle_beta   90.00
_cell.angle_gamma   90.00
#
_symmetry.space_group_name_H-M   'P 1'
#
loop_
_entity.id
_entity.type
_entity.pdbx_description
1 polymer ?
#
loop_
_entity_poly.entity_id
_entity_poly.type
_entity_poly.pdbx_seq_one_letter_code
_entity_poly.pdbx_strand_id
1 'polypeptide(L)' 'MAKALKINAGDNVAVVLADVKAGEEVGVVTDTDVVQIRALQDIAFGHKIALRSRETAPPSTG' A
#
# COMPACT_ATOMS: atom_id res chain seq x y z
N MET A 1 -6.23 -8.72 -10.61
CA MET A 1 -6.31 -7.40 -11.28
C MET A 1 -5.53 -6.40 -10.46
N ALA A 2 -4.80 -5.48 -11.08
CA ALA A 2 -4.11 -4.43 -10.34
C ALA A 2 -5.11 -3.40 -9.82
N LYS A 3 -5.04 -3.08 -8.52
CA LYS A 3 -5.99 -2.22 -7.79
C LYS A 3 -5.31 -1.02 -7.14
N ALA A 4 -4.00 -0.87 -7.28
CA ALA A 4 -3.27 0.28 -6.75
C ALA A 4 -2.15 0.71 -7.70
N LEU A 5 -1.81 2.00 -7.67
CA LEU A 5 -0.78 2.62 -8.48
C LEU A 5 0.22 3.36 -7.59
N LYS A 6 1.50 3.01 -7.73
CA LYS A 6 2.60 3.74 -7.13
C LYS A 6 3.01 4.88 -8.07
N ILE A 7 2.90 6.13 -7.61
CA ILE A 7 3.13 7.33 -8.43
C ILE A 7 4.63 7.64 -8.57
N ASN A 8 5.42 7.36 -7.54
CA ASN A 8 6.85 7.64 -7.52
C ASN A 8 7.62 6.42 -6.99
N ALA A 9 8.68 5.99 -7.68
CA ALA A 9 9.55 4.89 -7.28
C ALA A 9 10.12 5.02 -5.85
N GLY A 10 10.36 6.25 -5.37
CA GLY A 10 10.86 6.53 -4.02
C GLY A 10 9.79 6.42 -2.92
N ASP A 11 8.50 6.42 -3.27
CA ASP A 11 7.43 6.35 -2.29
C ASP A 11 7.26 4.94 -1.71
N ASN A 12 6.91 4.90 -0.42
CA ASN A 12 6.54 3.68 0.27
C ASN A 12 5.02 3.51 0.32
N VAL A 13 4.29 4.22 -0.52
CA VAL A 13 2.83 4.25 -0.58
C VAL A 13 2.37 4.13 -2.03
N ALA A 14 1.19 3.53 -2.23
CA ALA A 14 0.49 3.52 -3.50
C ALA A 14 -0.94 4.05 -3.30
N VAL A 15 -1.53 4.62 -4.34
CA VAL A 15 -2.93 5.07 -4.33
C VAL A 15 -3.80 3.94 -4.85
N VAL A 16 -4.84 3.60 -4.10
CA VAL A 16 -5.78 2.54 -4.47
C VAL A 16 -6.78 3.09 -5.49
N LEU A 17 -6.96 2.36 -6.60
CA LEU A 17 -7.84 2.69 -7.73
C LEU A 17 -9.20 1.99 -7.65
N ALA A 18 -9.49 1.30 -6.55
CA ALA A 18 -10.77 0.68 -6.24
C ALA A 18 -10.94 0.57 -4.72
N ASP A 19 -12.15 0.31 -4.23
CA ASP A 19 -12.34 -0.10 -2.83
C ASP A 19 -11.70 -1.47 -2.61
N VAL A 20 -10.96 -1.59 -1.51
CA VAL A 20 -10.25 -2.79 -1.11
C VAL A 20 -10.69 -3.19 0.28
N LYS A 21 -11.00 -4.48 0.47
CA LYS A 21 -11.36 -5.02 1.78
C LYS A 21 -10.16 -5.55 2.55
N ALA A 22 -10.27 -5.55 3.88
CA ALA A 22 -9.31 -6.19 4.75
C ALA A 22 -9.15 -7.67 4.35
N GLY A 23 -7.90 -8.10 4.22
CA GLY A 23 -7.53 -9.46 3.83
C GLY A 23 -7.45 -9.69 2.32
N GLU A 24 -7.83 -8.73 1.50
CA GLU A 24 -7.82 -8.83 0.03
C GLU A 24 -6.42 -8.65 -0.56
N GLU A 25 -6.12 -9.35 -1.65
CA GLU A 25 -4.89 -9.15 -2.43
C GLU A 25 -5.03 -8.01 -3.44
N VAL A 26 -4.14 -7.04 -3.29
CA VAL A 26 -4.05 -5.83 -4.12
C VAL A 26 -2.81 -5.94 -4.98
N GLY A 27 -2.99 -5.97 -6.31
CA GLY A 27 -1.89 -5.75 -7.24
C GLY A 27 -1.54 -4.28 -7.31
N VAL A 28 -0.31 -3.92 -6.95
CA VAL A 28 0.25 -2.58 -7.01
C VAL A 28 1.11 -2.48 -8.26
N VAL A 29 0.73 -1.62 -9.19
CA VAL A 29 1.59 -1.30 -10.34
C VAL A 29 2.67 -0.34 -9.89
N THR A 30 3.92 -0.71 -10.16
CA THR A 30 5.11 0.13 -9.99
C THR A 30 5.71 0.45 -11.36
N ASP A 31 6.72 1.32 -11.41
CA ASP A 31 7.40 1.69 -12.66
C ASP A 31 7.96 0.49 -13.43
N THR A 32 8.41 -0.55 -12.72
CA THR A 32 9.12 -1.69 -13.31
C THR A 32 8.30 -2.98 -13.29
N ASP A 33 7.46 -3.18 -12.27
CA ASP A 33 6.79 -4.45 -12.00
C ASP A 33 5.42 -4.28 -11.34
N VAL A 34 4.67 -5.37 -11.24
CA VAL A 34 3.46 -5.45 -10.42
C VAL A 34 3.76 -6.25 -9.16
N VAL A 35 3.58 -5.63 -7.99
CA VAL A 35 3.78 -6.26 -6.69
C VAL A 35 2.43 -6.61 -6.09
N GLN A 36 2.27 -7.82 -5.56
CA GLN A 36 1.06 -8.18 -4.82
C GLN A 36 1.26 -7.95 -3.33
N ILE A 37 0.32 -7.22 -2.72
CA ILE A 37 0.29 -7.00 -1.28
C ILE A 37 -1.10 -7.35 -0.73
N ARG A 38 -1.15 -7.76 0.52
CA ARG A 38 -2.42 -8.02 1.21
C ARG A 38 -2.83 -6.79 2.01
N ALA A 39 -4.06 -6.33 1.80
CA ALA A 39 -4.61 -5.26 2.61
C ALA A 39 -4.88 -5.73 4.04
N LEU A 40 -4.42 -4.99 5.03
CA LEU A 40 -4.64 -5.34 6.45
C LEU A 40 -5.96 -4.75 7.00
N GLN A 41 -6.54 -3.79 6.29
CA GLN A 41 -7.76 -3.07 6.66
C GLN A 41 -8.53 -2.69 5.40
N ASP A 42 -9.77 -2.25 5.58
CA ASP A 42 -10.58 -1.68 4.50
C ASP A 42 -9.98 -0.35 4.05
N ILE A 43 -9.82 -0.17 2.73
CA ILE A 43 -9.25 1.04 2.12
C ILE A 43 -10.19 1.50 1.01
N ALA A 44 -10.69 2.71 1.14
CA ALA A 44 -11.58 3.31 0.14
C ALA A 44 -10.81 3.71 -1.13
N PHE A 45 -11.53 3.81 -2.24
CA PHE A 45 -11.00 4.37 -3.49
C PHE A 45 -10.31 5.72 -3.27
N GLY A 46 -9.12 5.92 -3.87
CA GLY A 46 -8.34 7.16 -3.79
C GLY A 46 -7.51 7.31 -2.52
N HIS A 47 -7.62 6.38 -1.57
CA HIS A 47 -6.76 6.37 -0.38
C HIS A 47 -5.40 5.74 -0.66
N LYS A 48 -4.45 5.90 0.27
CA LYS A 48 -3.10 5.36 0.15
C LYS A 48 -2.95 4.07 0.95
N ILE A 49 -2.35 3.05 0.33
CA ILE A 49 -1.90 1.81 0.97
C ILE A 49 -0.38 1.87 1.15
N ALA A 50 0.11 1.44 2.32
CA ALA A 50 1.54 1.34 2.58
C ALA A 50 2.13 0.07 1.94
N LEU A 51 3.24 0.23 1.23
CA LEU A 51 3.95 -0.85 0.53
C LEU A 51 5.03 -1.49 1.38
N ARG A 52 5.49 -0.78 2.43
CA ARG A 52 6.43 -1.29 3.43
C ARG A 52 5.89 -1.01 4.83
N SER A 53 6.15 -1.93 5.73
CA SER A 53 6.02 -1.66 7.16
C SER A 53 6.92 -0.48 7.52
N ARG A 54 6.34 0.55 8.13
CA ARG A 54 7.15 1.52 8.87
C ARG A 54 7.46 0.88 10.21
N GLU A 55 8.71 0.50 10.40
CA GLU A 55 9.22 0.25 11.73
C GLU A 55 9.09 1.57 12.49
N THR A 56 8.13 1.65 13.41
CA THR A 56 8.10 2.73 14.39
C THR A 56 9.38 2.61 15.20
N ALA A 57 10.18 3.69 15.23
CA ALA A 57 11.30 3.80 16.14
C ALA A 57 10.84 3.41 17.56
N PRO A 58 11.67 2.70 18.34
CA PRO A 58 11.29 2.28 19.69
C PRO A 58 10.82 3.51 20.48
N PRO A 59 9.77 3.38 21.32
CA PRO A 59 9.32 4.49 22.14
C PRO A 59 10.53 5.00 22.92
N SER A 60 10.81 6.29 22.79
CA SER A 60 11.83 6.95 23.59
C SER A 60 11.38 6.84 25.06
N THR A 61 11.92 5.88 25.79
CA THR A 61 11.76 5.78 27.23
C THR A 61 12.46 6.99 27.83
N GLY A 62 11.66 7.95 28.30
CA GLY A 62 12.11 9.04 29.14
C GLY A 62 12.33 8.58 30.58
#